data_AF-A0A968L9Z4-F1
#
_entry.id   AF-A0A968L9Z4-F1
#
_cell.length_a   1.000
_cell.length_b   1.000
_cell.length_c   1.000
_cell.angle_alpha   90.00
_cell.angle_beta   90.00
_cell.angle_gamma   90.00
#
_symmetry.space_group_name_H-M   'P 1'
#
loop_
_entity.id
_entity.type
_entity.pdbx_description
1 polymer ?
#
loop_
_entity_poly.entity_id
_entity_poly.type
_entity_poly.pdbx_seq_one_letter_code
_entity_poly.pdbx_strand_id
1 'polypeptide(L)'
;MKIPEDLIEAFRNEKVFLLTTHIGPDGDAVGSCLALSEALKSLGKTVFVYDRDPVPECYRFMPGYRSFRSSLGRIMAKHPLVVLLDCNSPDRAALTGNAFRKTAVIDHHETESDFGDIRWVERSAAATGLMVFHLIRTLDVPLTKSMATNLYTAITVDTGTFRYSNTGPDVLKAGAELVEAGARPGTISEHLYEHWEKKRFELLVRALGTLDIRDGIAFIHVTRDMHETTGTTESDTENFANFPRIIDSVKISVLIREVDKGRWKVSMRSKGPVNVANIAAANGGGGHRNAAGFRIAADLATIKKVILKAGKTILPEL
;
A
#
# COMPACT_ATOMS: atom_id res chain seq x y z
N MET A 1 13.79 -5.42 -14.78
CA MET A 1 12.44 -5.87 -15.21
C MET A 1 12.27 -5.62 -16.69
N LYS A 2 11.45 -6.40 -17.41
CA LYS A 2 11.16 -6.18 -18.84
C LYS A 2 9.81 -5.47 -18.99
N ILE A 3 9.83 -4.25 -19.53
CA ILE A 3 8.60 -3.48 -19.79
C ILE A 3 7.96 -3.98 -21.10
N PRO A 4 6.65 -4.24 -21.15
CA PRO A 4 5.96 -4.60 -22.39
C PRO A 4 6.08 -3.51 -23.46
N GLU A 5 6.31 -3.91 -24.72
CA GLU A 5 6.50 -2.98 -25.84
C GLU A 5 5.21 -2.22 -26.17
N ASP A 6 4.06 -2.88 -26.08
CA ASP A 6 2.73 -2.29 -26.26
C ASP A 6 2.41 -1.22 -25.19
N LEU A 7 2.91 -1.39 -23.96
CA LEU A 7 2.82 -0.37 -22.92
C LEU A 7 3.67 0.86 -23.29
N ILE A 8 4.92 0.66 -23.70
CA ILE A 8 5.80 1.77 -24.11
C ILE A 8 5.18 2.52 -25.30
N GLU A 9 4.68 1.79 -26.29
CA GLU A 9 4.02 2.36 -27.47
C GLU A 9 2.77 3.15 -27.08
N ALA A 10 1.90 2.59 -26.23
CA ALA A 10 0.72 3.29 -25.75
C ALA A 10 1.09 4.59 -25.02
N PHE A 11 2.12 4.56 -24.17
CA PHE A 11 2.60 5.73 -23.45
C PHE A 11 3.21 6.78 -24.37
N ARG A 12 3.81 6.40 -25.50
CA ARG A 12 4.30 7.34 -26.52
C ARG A 12 3.14 7.95 -27.32
N ASN A 13 2.20 7.14 -27.78
CA ASN A 13 1.17 7.53 -28.76
C ASN A 13 -0.07 8.19 -28.14
N GLU A 14 -0.49 7.78 -26.95
CA GLU A 14 -1.67 8.34 -26.29
C GLU A 14 -1.41 9.78 -25.81
N LYS A 15 -2.44 10.62 -25.89
CA LYS A 15 -2.37 12.06 -25.56
C LYS A 15 -3.06 12.42 -24.24
N VAL A 16 -4.04 11.62 -23.83
CA VAL A 16 -4.87 11.88 -22.65
C VAL A 16 -4.83 10.65 -21.74
N PHE A 17 -4.50 10.86 -20.48
CA PHE A 17 -4.34 9.81 -19.49
C PHE A 17 -5.24 10.07 -18.29
N LEU A 18 -5.77 8.99 -17.73
CA LEU A 18 -6.37 8.96 -16.41
C LEU A 18 -5.57 7.96 -15.58
N LEU A 19 -4.81 8.46 -14.62
CA LEU A 19 -4.08 7.63 -13.67
C LEU A 19 -4.97 7.41 -12.44
N THR A 20 -5.03 6.17 -11.97
CA THR A 20 -5.79 5.80 -10.79
C THR A 20 -5.10 4.65 -10.05
N THR A 21 -5.53 4.39 -8.82
CA THR A 21 -4.97 3.36 -7.96
C THR A 21 -6.06 2.79 -7.06
N HIS A 22 -5.72 1.98 -6.05
CA HIS A 22 -6.70 1.37 -5.17
C HIS A 22 -7.27 2.34 -4.12
N ILE A 23 -8.51 2.08 -3.72
CA ILE A 23 -9.18 2.73 -2.59
C ILE A 23 -8.35 2.62 -1.32
N GLY A 24 -8.41 3.65 -0.48
CA GLY A 24 -7.49 3.82 0.65
C GLY A 24 -6.02 3.75 0.21
N PRO A 25 -5.59 4.64 -0.71
CA PRO A 25 -4.28 4.53 -1.34
C PRO A 25 -3.16 4.72 -0.31
N ASP A 26 -2.10 3.92 -0.42
CA ASP A 26 -0.90 4.07 0.40
C ASP A 26 0.19 4.89 -0.33
N GLY A 27 1.41 4.88 0.22
CA GLY A 27 2.51 5.67 -0.33
C GLY A 27 3.01 5.17 -1.68
N ASP A 28 2.88 3.88 -1.99
CA ASP A 28 3.25 3.33 -3.29
C ASP A 28 2.25 3.78 -4.36
N ALA A 29 0.97 3.51 -4.10
CA ALA A 29 -0.17 3.98 -4.88
C ALA A 29 -0.09 5.49 -5.21
N VAL A 30 0.06 6.34 -4.19
CA VAL A 30 0.13 7.80 -4.34
C VAL A 30 1.40 8.22 -5.09
N GLY A 31 2.57 7.71 -4.68
CA GLY A 31 3.85 8.09 -5.26
C GLY A 31 3.99 7.72 -6.73
N SER A 32 3.55 6.51 -7.08
CA SER A 32 3.48 5.98 -8.44
C SER A 32 2.62 6.87 -9.34
N CYS A 33 1.41 7.22 -8.90
CA CYS A 33 0.52 8.09 -9.66
C CYS A 33 1.11 9.50 -9.87
N LEU A 34 1.66 10.12 -8.81
CA LEU A 34 2.15 11.49 -8.90
C LEU A 34 3.39 11.61 -9.78
N ALA A 35 4.35 10.69 -9.63
CA ALA A 35 5.57 10.69 -10.43
C ALA A 35 5.28 10.47 -11.91
N LEU A 36 4.42 9.48 -12.23
CA LEU A 36 4.03 9.22 -13.61
C LEU A 36 3.20 10.38 -14.20
N SER A 37 2.35 11.01 -13.38
CA SER A 37 1.58 12.19 -13.80
C SER A 37 2.49 13.33 -14.23
N GLU A 38 3.54 13.62 -13.44
CA GLU A 38 4.50 14.67 -13.74
C GLU A 38 5.30 14.34 -15.01
N ALA A 39 5.78 13.09 -15.15
CA ALA A 39 6.57 12.67 -16.30
C ALA A 39 5.78 12.72 -17.61
N LEU A 40 4.51 12.31 -17.58
CA LEU A 40 3.63 12.40 -18.74
C LEU A 40 3.31 13.87 -19.10
N LYS A 41 3.13 14.74 -18.09
CA LYS A 41 2.92 16.18 -18.32
C LYS A 41 4.16 16.85 -18.93
N SER A 42 5.37 16.47 -18.53
CA SER A 42 6.60 17.01 -19.16
C SER A 42 6.76 16.58 -20.62
N LEU A 43 6.12 15.47 -21.01
CA LEU A 43 6.00 15.04 -22.41
C LEU A 43 4.85 15.74 -23.17
N GLY A 44 4.23 16.77 -22.60
CA GLY A 44 3.14 17.54 -23.22
C GLY A 44 1.78 16.84 -23.22
N LYS A 45 1.60 15.77 -22.41
CA LYS A 45 0.36 15.00 -22.36
C LYS A 45 -0.64 15.63 -21.39
N THR A 46 -1.93 15.41 -21.66
CA THR A 46 -3.00 15.78 -20.72
C THR A 46 -3.21 14.65 -19.72
N VAL A 47 -2.99 14.90 -18.43
CA VAL A 47 -3.06 13.85 -17.40
C VAL A 47 -4.00 14.24 -16.28
N PHE A 48 -4.92 13.33 -15.97
CA PHE A 48 -5.79 13.38 -14.80
C PHE A 48 -5.35 12.32 -13.79
N VAL A 49 -5.49 12.65 -12.51
CA VAL A 49 -5.24 11.70 -11.41
C VAL A 49 -6.51 11.59 -10.60
N TYR A 50 -6.99 10.38 -10.39
CA TYR A 50 -8.26 10.09 -9.72
C TYR A 50 -8.07 8.99 -8.68
N ASP A 51 -8.66 9.22 -7.51
CA ASP A 51 -8.95 8.18 -6.53
C ASP A 51 -10.28 8.54 -5.86
N ARG A 52 -11.08 7.54 -5.50
CA ARG A 52 -12.33 7.78 -4.76
C ARG A 52 -12.04 8.35 -3.38
N ASP A 53 -11.02 7.81 -2.70
CA ASP A 53 -10.68 8.15 -1.34
C ASP A 53 -9.62 9.27 -1.34
N PRO A 54 -9.66 10.18 -0.35
CA PRO A 54 -8.68 11.27 -0.29
C PRO A 54 -7.29 10.73 0.04
N VAL A 55 -6.26 11.40 -0.47
CA VAL A 55 -4.86 11.13 -0.09
C VAL A 55 -4.71 11.23 1.45
N PRO A 56 -4.24 10.15 2.12
CA PRO A 56 -4.00 10.14 3.55
C PRO A 56 -3.09 11.27 4.01
N GLU A 57 -3.29 11.76 5.23
CA GLU A 57 -2.58 12.92 5.76
C GLU A 57 -1.06 12.75 5.76
N CYS A 58 -0.58 11.56 6.12
CA CYS A 58 0.84 11.20 6.11
C CYS A 58 1.50 11.29 4.72
N TYR A 59 0.73 11.36 3.63
CA TYR A 59 1.23 11.51 2.26
C TYR A 59 0.98 12.91 1.67
N ARG A 60 0.38 13.84 2.42
CA ARG A 60 0.10 15.22 1.93
C ARG A 60 1.33 16.12 1.85
N PHE A 61 2.50 15.63 2.24
CA PHE A 61 3.78 16.30 1.98
C PHE A 61 4.28 16.05 0.54
N MET A 62 3.75 15.01 -0.13
CA MET A 62 4.21 14.57 -1.45
C MET A 62 3.88 15.63 -2.53
N PRO A 63 4.88 16.06 -3.33
CA PRO A 63 4.66 17.05 -4.37
C PRO A 63 3.56 16.66 -5.35
N GLY A 64 2.54 17.51 -5.48
CA GLY A 64 1.43 17.30 -6.41
C GLY A 64 0.23 16.53 -5.85
N TYR A 65 0.20 16.16 -4.55
CA TYR A 65 -0.91 15.40 -3.96
C TYR A 65 -2.30 16.01 -4.21
N ARG A 66 -2.40 17.35 -4.29
CA ARG A 66 -3.66 18.06 -4.58
C ARG A 66 -4.22 17.83 -5.99
N SER A 67 -3.47 17.17 -6.86
CA SER A 67 -3.91 16.82 -8.22
C SER A 67 -4.89 15.65 -8.25
N PHE A 68 -4.97 14.86 -7.17
CA PHE A 68 -5.99 13.83 -7.01
C PHE A 68 -7.39 14.45 -6.96
N ARG A 69 -8.27 13.91 -7.79
CA ARG A 69 -9.69 14.28 -7.82
C ARG A 69 -10.51 13.14 -7.24
N SER A 70 -11.50 13.48 -6.42
CA SER A 70 -12.48 12.52 -5.87
C SER A 70 -13.65 12.24 -6.81
N SER A 71 -13.69 12.90 -7.98
CA SER A 71 -14.74 12.71 -8.98
C SER A 71 -14.15 12.68 -10.39
N LEU A 72 -14.64 11.73 -11.19
CA LEU A 72 -14.31 11.61 -12.61
C LEU A 72 -14.85 12.77 -13.43
N GLY A 73 -15.94 13.42 -13.00
CA GLY A 73 -16.59 14.52 -13.72
C GLY A 73 -16.78 14.20 -15.23
N ARG A 74 -16.26 15.07 -16.10
CA ARG A 74 -16.26 14.89 -17.56
C ARG A 74 -14.94 14.32 -18.12
N ILE A 75 -14.08 13.73 -17.28
CA ILE A 75 -12.77 13.21 -17.71
C ILE A 75 -12.95 12.07 -18.71
N MET A 76 -13.89 11.15 -18.45
CA MET A 76 -14.15 10.00 -19.31
C MET A 76 -14.60 10.38 -20.73
N ALA A 77 -15.27 11.53 -20.88
CA ALA A 77 -15.66 12.06 -22.20
C ALA A 77 -14.46 12.49 -23.07
N LYS A 78 -13.25 12.56 -22.50
CA LYS A 78 -12.00 12.82 -23.23
C LYS A 78 -11.31 11.55 -23.73
N HIS A 79 -11.94 10.39 -23.56
CA HIS A 79 -11.45 9.08 -23.99
C HIS A 79 -9.99 8.77 -23.58
N PRO A 80 -9.63 8.98 -22.30
CA PRO A 80 -8.26 8.75 -21.84
C PRO A 80 -7.84 7.28 -21.97
N LEU A 81 -6.53 7.04 -22.08
CA LEU A 81 -5.96 5.77 -21.62
C LEU A 81 -6.09 5.73 -20.10
N VAL A 82 -6.84 4.77 -19.57
CA VAL A 82 -7.00 4.59 -18.13
C VAL A 82 -5.89 3.66 -17.64
N VAL A 83 -5.05 4.15 -16.72
CA VAL A 83 -3.92 3.41 -16.17
C VAL A 83 -4.19 3.13 -14.70
N LEU A 84 -4.35 1.86 -14.36
CA LEU A 84 -4.39 1.40 -12.98
C LEU A 84 -2.95 1.17 -12.51
N LEU A 85 -2.57 1.84 -11.43
CA LEU A 85 -1.29 1.70 -10.77
C LEU A 85 -1.50 1.07 -9.41
N ASP A 86 -0.68 0.07 -9.08
CA ASP A 86 -0.69 -0.60 -7.77
C ASP A 86 -2.02 -1.31 -7.45
N CYS A 87 -2.78 -1.59 -8.50
CA CYS A 87 -3.97 -2.43 -8.45
C CYS A 87 -4.24 -2.98 -9.85
N ASN A 88 -4.91 -4.12 -9.91
CA ASN A 88 -5.17 -4.81 -11.16
C ASN A 88 -6.64 -5.04 -11.45
N SER A 89 -7.56 -4.45 -10.67
CA SER A 89 -8.99 -4.63 -10.86
C SER A 89 -9.79 -3.33 -10.67
N PRO A 90 -10.88 -3.11 -11.44
CA PRO A 90 -11.68 -1.89 -11.33
C PRO A 90 -12.38 -1.70 -9.99
N ASP A 91 -12.73 -2.79 -9.30
CA ASP A 91 -13.36 -2.73 -7.98
C ASP A 91 -12.41 -2.11 -6.94
N ARG A 92 -11.12 -2.47 -7.01
CA ARG A 92 -10.08 -1.88 -6.17
C ARG A 92 -9.92 -0.41 -6.45
N ALA A 93 -10.11 0.06 -7.69
CA ALA A 93 -10.06 1.47 -8.05
C ALA A 93 -11.40 2.22 -7.92
N ALA A 94 -12.47 1.58 -7.42
CA ALA A 94 -13.83 2.11 -7.41
C ALA A 94 -14.34 2.60 -8.78
N LEU A 95 -13.93 1.91 -9.85
CA LEU A 95 -14.31 2.20 -11.23
C LEU A 95 -15.27 1.17 -11.85
N THR A 96 -15.76 0.20 -11.08
CA THR A 96 -16.72 -0.81 -11.56
C THR A 96 -17.92 -0.17 -12.26
N GLY A 97 -18.27 -0.70 -13.43
CA GLY A 97 -19.42 -0.23 -14.23
C GLY A 97 -19.11 0.96 -15.15
N ASN A 98 -17.91 1.53 -15.11
CA ASN A 98 -17.48 2.51 -16.11
C ASN A 98 -17.07 1.81 -17.42
N ALA A 99 -17.37 2.44 -18.55
CA ALA A 99 -16.87 2.03 -19.85
C ALA A 99 -15.50 2.68 -20.11
N PHE A 100 -14.52 1.88 -20.50
CA PHE A 100 -13.18 2.35 -20.84
C PHE A 100 -12.92 2.16 -22.34
N ARG A 101 -12.28 3.14 -22.98
CA ARG A 101 -11.84 2.99 -24.37
C ARG A 101 -10.64 2.05 -24.46
N LYS A 102 -9.66 2.27 -23.59
CA LYS A 102 -8.41 1.54 -23.51
C LYS A 102 -7.87 1.63 -22.09
N THR A 103 -7.28 0.55 -21.63
CA THR A 103 -6.83 0.36 -20.25
C THR A 103 -5.41 -0.20 -20.21
N ALA A 104 -4.65 0.21 -19.18
CA ALA A 104 -3.36 -0.36 -18.87
C ALA A 104 -3.27 -0.64 -17.36
N VAL A 105 -2.57 -1.71 -16.99
CA VAL A 105 -2.29 -2.08 -15.59
C VAL A 105 -0.78 -2.10 -15.38
N ILE A 106 -0.32 -1.43 -14.34
CA ILE A 106 1.06 -1.45 -13.84
C ILE A 106 0.99 -1.84 -12.37
N ASP A 107 1.39 -3.07 -12.05
CA ASP A 107 1.16 -3.64 -10.73
C ASP A 107 2.23 -4.67 -10.36
N HIS A 108 2.43 -4.90 -9.07
CA HIS A 108 3.37 -5.88 -8.53
C HIS A 108 2.71 -6.93 -7.60
N HIS A 109 1.40 -6.82 -7.37
CA HIS A 109 0.67 -7.74 -6.51
C HIS A 109 0.64 -9.18 -7.07
N GLU A 110 0.62 -10.18 -6.16
CA GLU A 110 0.50 -11.60 -6.53
C GLU A 110 -0.90 -11.97 -7.04
N THR A 111 -1.94 -11.26 -6.59
CA THR A 111 -3.34 -11.53 -6.95
C THR A 111 -3.55 -11.33 -8.44
N GLU A 112 -4.13 -12.32 -9.12
CA GLU A 112 -4.41 -12.23 -10.56
C GLU A 112 -5.80 -11.62 -10.84
N SER A 113 -5.86 -10.83 -11.90
CA SER A 113 -7.07 -10.26 -12.48
C SER A 113 -6.90 -10.20 -14.00
N ASP A 114 -7.91 -10.60 -14.76
CA ASP A 114 -7.91 -10.57 -16.23
C ASP A 114 -8.26 -9.20 -16.82
N PHE A 115 -8.37 -8.17 -15.97
CA PHE A 115 -8.64 -6.80 -16.41
C PHE A 115 -7.38 -6.13 -17.00
N GLY A 116 -7.61 -5.29 -18.02
CA GLY A 116 -6.58 -4.48 -18.68
C GLY A 116 -6.28 -4.94 -20.11
N ASP A 117 -6.38 -4.03 -21.07
CA ASP A 117 -5.99 -4.30 -22.47
C ASP A 117 -4.47 -4.48 -22.61
N ILE A 118 -3.71 -3.73 -21.81
CA ILE A 118 -2.25 -3.82 -21.68
C ILE A 118 -1.91 -4.11 -20.22
N ARG A 119 -1.09 -5.12 -19.96
CA ARG A 119 -0.79 -5.56 -18.58
C ARG A 119 0.70 -5.69 -18.38
N TRP A 120 1.24 -4.91 -17.44
CA TRP A 120 2.56 -5.09 -16.89
C TRP A 120 2.44 -5.41 -15.41
N VAL A 121 2.40 -6.72 -15.10
CA VAL A 121 2.35 -7.23 -13.72
C VAL A 121 3.68 -7.91 -13.40
N GLU A 122 4.49 -7.30 -12.54
CA GLU A 122 5.83 -7.75 -12.21
C GLU A 122 5.95 -8.10 -10.73
N ARG A 123 5.61 -9.35 -10.39
CA ARG A 123 5.55 -9.83 -9.00
C ARG A 123 6.88 -9.79 -8.27
N SER A 124 7.99 -9.74 -9.00
CA SER A 124 9.32 -9.60 -8.42
C SER A 124 9.69 -8.16 -8.06
N ALA A 125 8.91 -7.17 -8.52
CA ALA A 125 9.14 -5.78 -8.19
C ALA A 125 8.82 -5.51 -6.72
N ALA A 126 9.68 -4.72 -6.09
CA ALA A 126 9.52 -4.39 -4.68
C ALA A 126 8.37 -3.42 -4.41
N ALA A 127 7.99 -2.63 -5.42
CA ALA A 127 6.96 -1.58 -5.38
C ALA A 127 6.55 -1.24 -6.83
N THR A 128 5.30 -0.83 -7.04
CA THR A 128 4.84 -0.20 -8.29
C THR A 128 5.66 1.06 -8.60
N GLY A 129 6.10 1.81 -7.58
CA GLY A 129 6.94 2.99 -7.74
C GLY A 129 8.29 2.68 -8.39
N LEU A 130 8.85 1.49 -8.14
CA LEU A 130 10.06 1.04 -8.81
C LEU A 130 9.80 0.73 -10.30
N MET A 131 8.65 0.16 -10.62
CA MET A 131 8.22 -0.07 -12.00
C MET A 131 8.05 1.26 -12.75
N VAL A 132 7.39 2.24 -12.11
CA VAL A 132 7.22 3.59 -12.66
C VAL A 132 8.57 4.29 -12.88
N PHE A 133 9.53 4.14 -11.96
CA PHE A 133 10.89 4.65 -12.15
C PHE A 133 11.53 4.13 -13.44
N HIS A 134 11.47 2.81 -13.68
CA HIS A 134 12.00 2.20 -14.91
C HIS A 134 11.25 2.64 -16.17
N LEU A 135 9.93 2.83 -16.07
CA LEU A 135 9.13 3.35 -17.17
C LEU A 135 9.51 4.79 -17.53
N ILE A 136 9.67 5.67 -16.54
CA ILE A 136 10.10 7.07 -16.75
C ILE A 136 11.46 7.11 -17.45
N ARG A 137 12.41 6.26 -17.04
CA ARG A 137 13.71 6.12 -17.72
C ARG A 137 13.56 5.65 -19.17
N THR A 138 12.68 4.69 -19.42
CA THR A 138 12.44 4.14 -20.76
C THR A 138 11.76 5.15 -21.70
N LEU A 139 11.02 6.10 -21.12
CA LEU A 139 10.43 7.24 -21.84
C LEU A 139 11.40 8.41 -22.00
N ASP A 140 12.65 8.26 -21.55
CA ASP A 140 13.73 9.26 -21.65
C ASP A 140 13.38 10.60 -20.99
N VAL A 141 12.63 10.54 -19.88
CA VAL A 141 12.22 11.71 -19.10
C VAL A 141 13.22 11.93 -17.96
N PRO A 142 13.88 13.11 -17.88
CA PRO A 142 14.76 13.43 -16.76
C PRO A 142 14.01 13.49 -15.44
N LEU A 143 14.58 12.90 -14.38
CA LEU A 143 13.99 12.94 -13.05
C LEU A 143 14.05 14.36 -12.47
N THR A 144 12.90 14.87 -12.03
CA THR A 144 12.83 16.08 -11.21
C THR A 144 12.91 15.73 -9.73
N LYS A 145 13.21 16.72 -8.88
CA LYS A 145 13.13 16.57 -7.42
C LYS A 145 11.75 16.11 -6.93
N SER A 146 10.69 16.56 -7.59
CA SER A 146 9.30 16.19 -7.26
C SER A 146 9.02 14.72 -7.58
N MET A 147 9.37 14.27 -8.79
CA MET A 147 9.32 12.86 -9.16
C MET A 147 10.17 12.02 -8.20
N ALA A 148 11.37 12.48 -7.89
CA ALA A 148 12.29 11.78 -7.01
C ALA A 148 11.71 11.57 -5.60
N THR A 149 11.12 12.61 -5.02
CA THR A 149 10.45 12.54 -3.71
C THR A 149 9.28 11.55 -3.73
N ASN A 150 8.46 11.57 -4.78
CA ASN A 150 7.30 10.69 -4.92
C ASN A 150 7.70 9.22 -5.10
N LEU A 151 8.64 8.94 -6.00
CA LEU A 151 9.14 7.57 -6.25
C LEU A 151 9.90 7.02 -5.04
N TYR A 152 10.72 7.84 -4.37
CA TYR A 152 11.44 7.40 -3.17
C TYR A 152 10.47 7.06 -2.05
N THR A 153 9.40 7.84 -1.87
CA THR A 153 8.34 7.55 -0.89
C THR A 153 7.66 6.23 -1.21
N ALA A 154 7.27 6.00 -2.48
CA ALA A 154 6.65 4.75 -2.91
C ALA A 154 7.53 3.52 -2.60
N ILE A 155 8.80 3.56 -3.02
CA ILE A 155 9.75 2.47 -2.76
C ILE A 155 9.98 2.28 -1.25
N THR A 156 10.09 3.37 -0.49
CA THR A 156 10.33 3.32 0.96
C THR A 156 9.17 2.65 1.69
N VAL A 157 7.92 3.00 1.38
CA VAL A 157 6.75 2.43 2.05
C VAL A 157 6.71 0.92 1.86
N ASP A 158 6.88 0.45 0.62
CA ASP A 158 6.70 -0.96 0.29
C ASP A 158 7.89 -1.86 0.62
N THR A 159 9.06 -1.26 0.78
CA THR A 159 10.27 -1.96 1.29
C THR A 159 10.43 -1.83 2.81
N GLY A 160 9.51 -1.13 3.48
CA GLY A 160 9.57 -0.85 4.91
C GLY A 160 10.80 -0.04 5.30
N THR A 161 11.16 0.97 4.50
CA THR A 161 12.41 1.71 4.61
C THR A 161 13.61 0.81 4.35
N PHE A 162 13.57 0.10 3.21
CA PHE A 162 14.68 -0.73 2.72
C PHE A 162 15.07 -1.89 3.65
N ARG A 163 14.15 -2.35 4.53
CA ARG A 163 14.42 -3.37 5.55
C ARG A 163 13.81 -4.74 5.24
N TYR A 164 12.80 -4.78 4.37
CA TYR A 164 12.10 -6.01 4.03
C TYR A 164 12.85 -6.81 2.96
N SER A 165 12.52 -8.09 2.85
CA SER A 165 13.21 -9.04 1.95
C SER A 165 13.05 -8.72 0.46
N ASN A 166 12.12 -7.84 0.09
CA ASN A 166 11.98 -7.30 -1.27
C ASN A 166 13.00 -6.20 -1.59
N THR A 167 13.87 -5.82 -0.66
CA THR A 167 14.95 -4.82 -0.90
C THR A 167 16.13 -5.46 -1.63
N GLY A 168 16.06 -5.50 -2.96
CA GLY A 168 17.13 -6.02 -3.82
C GLY A 168 18.14 -4.95 -4.31
N PRO A 169 19.16 -5.35 -5.10
CA PRO A 169 20.12 -4.41 -5.68
C PRO A 169 19.48 -3.32 -6.55
N ASP A 170 18.41 -3.64 -7.27
CA ASP A 170 17.69 -2.69 -8.12
C ASP A 170 17.02 -1.57 -7.28
N VAL A 171 16.40 -1.95 -6.16
CA VAL A 171 15.80 -1.02 -5.19
C VAL A 171 16.86 -0.05 -4.65
N LEU A 172 18.03 -0.55 -4.26
CA LEU A 172 19.08 0.27 -3.67
C LEU A 172 19.71 1.22 -4.71
N LYS A 173 19.88 0.76 -5.95
CA LYS A 173 20.35 1.60 -7.06
C LYS A 173 19.35 2.70 -7.39
N ALA A 174 18.06 2.36 -7.53
CA ALA A 174 17.00 3.34 -7.73
C ALA A 174 16.96 4.34 -6.57
N GLY A 175 17.06 3.86 -5.33
CA GLY A 175 17.13 4.72 -4.15
C GLY A 175 18.29 5.73 -4.20
N ALA A 176 19.49 5.30 -4.61
CA ALA A 176 20.63 6.19 -4.78
C ALA A 176 20.39 7.25 -5.87
N GLU A 177 19.93 6.84 -7.05
CA GLU A 177 19.63 7.76 -8.16
C GLU A 177 18.53 8.78 -7.80
N LEU A 178 17.52 8.35 -7.04
CA LEU A 178 16.45 9.24 -6.57
C LEU A 178 16.98 10.26 -5.55
N VAL A 179 17.92 9.88 -4.68
CA VAL A 179 18.59 10.81 -3.77
C VAL A 179 19.44 11.81 -4.54
N GLU A 180 20.19 11.37 -5.56
CA GLU A 180 20.92 12.25 -6.47
C GLU A 180 20.00 13.24 -7.20
N ALA A 181 18.81 12.78 -7.61
CA ALA A 181 17.77 13.62 -8.22
C ALA A 181 17.05 14.55 -7.21
N GLY A 182 17.38 14.47 -5.91
CA GLY A 182 16.97 15.43 -4.90
C GLY A 182 15.92 14.94 -3.90
N ALA A 183 15.58 13.64 -3.89
CA ALA A 183 14.83 13.04 -2.80
C ALA A 183 15.59 13.21 -1.46
N ARG A 184 14.87 13.49 -0.38
CA ARG A 184 15.45 13.70 0.95
C ARG A 184 14.93 12.64 1.92
N PRO A 185 15.64 11.51 2.10
CA PRO A 185 15.17 10.38 2.89
C PRO A 185 14.78 10.75 4.32
N GLY A 186 15.58 11.59 5.00
CA GLY A 186 15.29 12.06 6.35
C GLY A 186 13.95 12.79 6.45
N THR A 187 13.74 13.80 5.59
CA THR A 187 12.48 14.54 5.53
C THR A 187 11.29 13.65 5.15
N ILE A 188 11.47 12.70 4.21
CA ILE A 188 10.42 11.75 3.85
C ILE A 188 10.07 10.86 5.05
N SER A 189 11.07 10.35 5.76
CA SER A 189 10.89 9.54 6.97
C SER A 189 10.16 10.29 8.09
N GLU A 190 10.53 11.55 8.34
CA GLU A 190 9.87 12.40 9.33
C GLU A 190 8.35 12.51 9.05
N HIS A 191 7.97 12.78 7.80
CA HIS A 191 6.55 12.87 7.43
C HIS A 191 5.84 11.51 7.52
N LEU A 192 6.49 10.42 7.16
CA LEU A 192 5.88 9.08 7.19
C LEU A 192 5.71 8.53 8.60
N TYR A 193 6.65 8.80 9.50
CA TYR A 193 6.76 8.04 10.76
C TYR A 193 6.81 8.91 12.02
N GLU A 194 7.13 10.19 11.93
CA GLU A 194 7.41 11.07 13.08
C GLU A 194 6.33 12.15 13.30
N HIS A 195 5.07 11.82 12.99
CA HIS A 195 3.93 12.76 13.06
C HIS A 195 2.81 12.32 14.01
N TRP A 196 3.03 11.31 14.87
CA TRP A 196 1.98 10.81 15.75
C TRP A 196 1.67 11.81 16.88
N GLU A 197 0.40 12.14 17.02
CA GLU A 197 -0.07 12.88 18.19
C GLU A 197 0.06 12.06 19.48
N LYS A 198 0.21 12.74 20.61
CA LYS A 198 0.29 12.12 21.95
C LYS A 198 -0.85 11.12 22.20
N LYS A 199 -2.08 11.47 21.81
CA LYS A 199 -3.27 10.62 22.00
C LYS A 199 -3.15 9.25 21.31
N ARG A 200 -2.55 9.22 20.11
CA ARG A 200 -2.28 7.97 19.37
C ARG A 200 -1.24 7.13 20.10
N PHE A 201 -0.23 7.76 20.67
CA PHE A 201 0.78 7.07 21.47
C PHE A 201 0.21 6.51 22.78
N GLU A 202 -0.69 7.24 23.46
CA GLU A 202 -1.40 6.76 24.64
C GLU A 202 -2.29 5.55 24.32
N LEU A 203 -2.96 5.55 23.16
CA LEU A 203 -3.69 4.38 22.66
C LEU A 203 -2.76 3.19 22.41
N LEU A 204 -1.58 3.41 21.81
CA LEU A 204 -0.59 2.36 21.62
C LEU A 204 -0.18 1.73 22.95
N VAL A 205 0.12 2.54 23.98
CA VAL A 205 0.47 2.03 25.32
C VAL A 205 -0.63 1.13 25.88
N ARG A 206 -1.89 1.54 25.77
CA ARG A 206 -3.04 0.73 26.20
C ARG A 206 -3.15 -0.59 25.43
N ALA A 207 -2.97 -0.55 24.11
CA ALA A 207 -2.99 -1.74 23.26
C ALA A 207 -1.84 -2.69 23.62
N LEU A 208 -0.63 -2.18 23.82
CA LEU A 208 0.54 -2.97 24.23
C LEU A 208 0.39 -3.58 25.63
N GLY A 209 -0.33 -2.92 26.54
CA GLY A 209 -0.68 -3.46 27.86
C GLY A 209 -1.53 -4.74 27.81
N THR A 210 -2.04 -5.12 26.64
CA THR A 210 -2.91 -6.29 26.42
C THR A 210 -2.19 -7.46 25.78
N LEU A 211 -0.86 -7.33 25.62
CA LEU A 211 0.00 -8.29 24.94
C LEU A 211 -0.16 -9.71 25.51
N ASP A 212 -0.51 -10.65 24.65
CA ASP A 212 -0.63 -12.08 24.94
C ASP A 212 0.16 -12.84 23.87
N ILE A 213 1.17 -13.62 24.28
CA ILE A 213 2.05 -14.36 23.37
C ILE A 213 1.88 -15.85 23.60
N ARG A 214 1.58 -16.59 22.53
CA ARG A 214 1.41 -18.05 22.55
C ARG A 214 1.90 -18.66 21.25
N ASP A 215 2.68 -19.73 21.32
CA ASP A 215 3.16 -20.49 20.16
C ASP A 215 3.79 -19.61 19.05
N GLY A 216 4.57 -18.59 19.43
CA GLY A 216 5.17 -17.64 18.49
C GLY A 216 4.20 -16.64 17.84
N ILE A 217 2.97 -16.54 18.33
CA ILE A 217 1.95 -15.58 17.91
C ILE A 217 1.71 -14.56 19.04
N ALA A 218 1.87 -13.28 18.74
CA ALA A 218 1.54 -12.20 19.65
C ALA A 218 0.21 -11.55 19.29
N PHE A 219 -0.62 -11.31 20.31
CA PHE A 219 -1.90 -10.63 20.19
C PHE A 219 -1.87 -9.34 21.01
N ILE A 220 -2.36 -8.26 20.41
CA ILE A 220 -2.80 -7.05 21.10
C ILE A 220 -4.22 -6.74 20.64
N HIS A 221 -4.99 -6.05 21.47
CA HIS A 221 -6.33 -5.59 21.07
C HIS A 221 -6.57 -4.12 21.38
N VAL A 222 -7.53 -3.55 20.66
CA VAL A 222 -8.04 -2.20 20.89
C VAL A 222 -9.55 -2.27 20.96
N THR A 223 -10.12 -1.88 22.09
CA THR A 223 -11.58 -1.80 22.30
C THR A 223 -12.11 -0.42 21.93
N ARG A 224 -13.44 -0.31 21.80
CA ARG A 224 -14.09 1.00 21.64
C ARG A 224 -13.85 1.92 22.83
N ASP A 225 -13.88 1.38 24.05
CA ASP A 225 -13.59 2.13 25.28
C ASP A 225 -12.18 2.74 25.29
N MET A 226 -11.18 2.02 24.75
CA MET A 226 -9.83 2.57 24.60
C MET A 226 -9.79 3.76 23.63
N HIS A 227 -10.55 3.71 22.55
CA HIS A 227 -10.70 4.82 21.61
C HIS A 227 -11.38 6.02 22.26
N GLU A 228 -12.50 5.79 22.94
CA GLU A 228 -13.26 6.82 23.66
C GLU A 228 -12.40 7.49 24.73
N THR A 229 -11.69 6.70 25.54
CA THR A 229 -10.82 7.21 26.61
C THR A 229 -9.65 8.05 26.09
N THR A 230 -9.12 7.75 24.91
CA THR A 230 -7.96 8.45 24.33
C THR A 230 -8.35 9.53 23.32
N GLY A 231 -9.63 9.66 22.96
CA GLY A 231 -10.07 10.58 21.92
C GLY A 231 -9.47 10.23 20.54
N THR A 232 -9.29 8.95 20.26
CA THR A 232 -8.72 8.43 19.01
C THR A 232 -9.78 7.78 18.13
N THR A 233 -9.43 7.57 16.87
CA THR A 233 -10.27 6.93 15.86
C THR A 233 -9.63 5.65 15.34
N GLU A 234 -10.36 4.91 14.52
CA GLU A 234 -9.87 3.66 13.95
C GLU A 234 -8.54 3.78 13.19
N SER A 235 -8.29 4.91 12.51
CA SER A 235 -7.06 5.16 11.76
C SER A 235 -5.82 5.26 12.66
N ASP A 236 -5.99 5.63 13.93
CA ASP A 236 -4.88 5.74 14.88
C ASP A 236 -4.25 4.38 15.22
N THR A 237 -4.93 3.27 14.93
CA THR A 237 -4.41 1.91 15.13
C THR A 237 -3.56 1.39 13.98
N GLU A 238 -3.41 2.17 12.90
CA GLU A 238 -2.55 1.80 11.80
C GLU A 238 -1.12 1.53 12.30
N ASN A 239 -0.51 0.48 11.77
CA ASN A 239 0.82 -0.01 12.15
C ASN A 239 0.99 -0.59 13.57
N PHE A 240 -0.06 -0.67 14.40
CA PHE A 240 0.07 -1.24 15.75
C PHE A 240 0.49 -2.72 15.74
N ALA A 241 0.06 -3.49 14.75
CA ALA A 241 0.50 -4.88 14.57
C ALA A 241 2.02 -5.03 14.31
N ASN A 242 2.75 -3.95 14.03
CA ASN A 242 4.19 -4.02 13.84
C ASN A 242 4.97 -4.07 15.17
N PHE A 243 4.42 -3.57 16.28
CA PHE A 243 5.16 -3.51 17.55
C PHE A 243 5.39 -4.89 18.18
N PRO A 244 4.37 -5.76 18.35
CA PRO A 244 4.62 -7.08 18.93
C PRO A 244 5.52 -7.96 18.05
N ARG A 245 5.55 -7.69 16.73
CA ARG A 245 6.45 -8.36 15.78
C ARG A 245 7.93 -8.11 16.09
N ILE A 246 8.29 -7.04 16.80
CA ILE A 246 9.70 -6.75 17.15
C ILE A 246 10.27 -7.83 18.08
N ILE A 247 9.43 -8.46 18.89
CA ILE A 247 9.83 -9.51 19.84
C ILE A 247 10.41 -10.70 19.07
N ASP A 248 11.58 -11.18 19.47
CA ASP A 248 12.35 -12.19 18.74
C ASP A 248 11.57 -13.49 18.49
N SER A 249 10.97 -14.04 19.55
CA SER A 249 10.15 -15.25 19.53
C SER A 249 8.87 -15.14 18.70
N VAL A 250 8.43 -13.92 18.36
CA VAL A 250 7.20 -13.68 17.62
C VAL A 250 7.43 -13.84 16.12
N LYS A 251 6.69 -14.77 15.51
CA LYS A 251 6.62 -15.02 14.06
C LYS A 251 5.38 -14.41 13.41
N ILE A 252 4.27 -14.32 14.15
CA ILE A 252 3.02 -13.67 13.72
C ILE A 252 2.61 -12.65 14.79
N SER A 253 2.32 -11.43 14.39
CA SER A 253 1.77 -10.38 15.25
C SER A 253 0.36 -10.03 14.79
N VAL A 254 -0.56 -9.90 15.74
CA VAL A 254 -1.99 -9.76 15.51
C VAL A 254 -2.52 -8.57 16.30
N LEU A 255 -3.15 -7.63 15.60
CA LEU A 255 -4.00 -6.60 16.19
C LEU A 255 -5.46 -7.00 16.00
N ILE A 256 -6.20 -7.08 17.10
CA ILE A 256 -7.65 -7.30 17.10
C ILE A 256 -8.35 -6.01 17.52
N ARG A 257 -8.98 -5.29 16.59
CA ARG A 257 -9.61 -4.00 16.87
C ARG A 257 -11.13 -4.09 16.81
N GLU A 258 -11.82 -3.58 17.81
CA GLU A 258 -13.28 -3.53 17.84
C GLU A 258 -13.76 -2.48 16.83
N VAL A 259 -14.63 -2.89 15.89
CA VAL A 259 -15.29 -1.97 14.95
C VAL A 259 -16.71 -1.66 15.39
N ASP A 260 -17.35 -2.61 16.06
CA ASP A 260 -18.66 -2.46 16.69
C ASP A 260 -18.83 -3.57 17.74
N LYS A 261 -19.91 -3.51 18.54
CA LYS A 261 -20.20 -4.49 19.59
C LYS A 261 -20.12 -5.92 19.04
N GLY A 262 -19.12 -6.68 19.51
CA GLY A 262 -18.89 -8.07 19.10
C GLY A 262 -18.37 -8.26 17.66
N ARG A 263 -18.00 -7.18 16.97
CA ARG A 263 -17.45 -7.17 15.61
C ARG A 263 -16.04 -6.60 15.63
N TRP A 264 -15.11 -7.33 15.02
CA TRP A 264 -13.68 -7.02 15.09
C TRP A 264 -13.03 -7.01 13.71
N LYS A 265 -12.04 -6.13 13.53
CA LYS A 265 -11.06 -6.18 12.44
C LYS A 265 -9.78 -6.81 12.97
N VAL A 266 -9.31 -7.86 12.31
CA VAL A 266 -8.05 -8.53 12.59
C VAL A 266 -7.02 -8.08 11.57
N SER A 267 -5.87 -7.59 12.04
CA SER A 267 -4.73 -7.21 11.20
C SER A 267 -3.50 -8.01 11.61
N MET A 268 -2.88 -8.71 10.67
CA MET A 268 -1.77 -9.63 10.91
C MET A 268 -0.51 -9.16 10.20
N ARG A 269 0.64 -9.43 10.83
CA ARG A 269 1.99 -9.24 10.27
C ARG A 269 2.82 -10.48 10.57
N SER A 270 3.69 -10.90 9.65
CA SER A 270 4.56 -12.06 9.88
C SER A 270 6.02 -11.83 9.51
N LYS A 271 6.90 -12.71 10.02
CA LYS A 271 8.33 -12.77 9.67
C LYS A 271 8.63 -13.92 8.71
N GLY A 272 9.69 -13.76 7.91
CA GLY A 272 10.24 -14.84 7.10
C GLY A 272 9.22 -15.45 6.13
N PRO A 273 9.15 -16.79 6.01
CA PRO A 273 8.33 -17.48 5.02
C PRO A 273 6.84 -17.58 5.38
N VAL A 274 6.43 -17.13 6.58
CA VAL A 274 5.07 -17.34 7.09
C VAL A 274 4.06 -16.52 6.29
N ASN A 275 3.07 -17.18 5.68
CA ASN A 275 2.03 -16.56 4.86
C ASN A 275 0.73 -16.32 5.66
N VAL A 276 0.51 -15.09 6.14
CA VAL A 276 -0.72 -14.69 6.86
C VAL A 276 -1.90 -14.37 5.93
N ALA A 277 -1.67 -14.20 4.61
CA ALA A 277 -2.76 -14.02 3.65
C ALA A 277 -3.65 -15.27 3.59
N ASN A 278 -3.08 -16.46 3.74
CA ASN A 278 -3.84 -17.71 3.80
C ASN A 278 -4.80 -17.75 4.99
N ILE A 279 -4.38 -17.26 6.17
CA ILE A 279 -5.24 -17.14 7.35
C ILE A 279 -6.38 -16.15 7.06
N ALA A 280 -6.05 -15.00 6.48
CA ALA A 280 -7.05 -13.98 6.16
C ALA A 280 -8.08 -14.48 5.15
N ALA A 281 -7.64 -15.10 4.05
CA ALA A 281 -8.50 -15.65 3.00
C ALA A 281 -9.47 -16.71 3.55
N ALA A 282 -8.98 -17.62 4.42
CA ALA A 282 -9.82 -18.61 5.07
C ALA A 282 -10.92 -18.02 5.98
N ASN A 283 -10.80 -16.73 6.34
CA ASN A 283 -11.75 -15.99 7.16
C ASN A 283 -12.45 -14.86 6.37
N GLY A 284 -12.48 -14.94 5.05
CA GLY A 284 -13.18 -13.97 4.19
C GLY A 284 -12.48 -12.61 4.07
N GLY A 285 -11.19 -12.55 4.36
CA GLY A 285 -10.33 -11.39 4.15
C GLY A 285 -9.27 -11.62 3.08
N GLY A 286 -8.15 -10.90 3.17
CA GLY A 286 -7.05 -11.01 2.21
C GLY A 286 -5.87 -10.09 2.56
N GLY A 287 -4.90 -10.01 1.65
CA GLY A 287 -3.70 -9.17 1.76
C GLY A 287 -2.46 -9.86 1.18
N HIS A 288 -1.29 -9.36 1.55
CA HIS A 288 0.00 -9.91 1.13
C HIS A 288 0.46 -11.01 2.08
N ARG A 289 1.42 -11.81 1.60
CA ARG A 289 2.07 -12.88 2.36
C ARG A 289 2.41 -12.50 3.80
N ASN A 290 2.99 -11.31 4.00
CA ASN A 290 3.47 -10.86 5.31
C ASN A 290 2.56 -9.82 5.99
N ALA A 291 1.45 -9.43 5.36
CA ALA A 291 0.55 -8.39 5.84
C ALA A 291 -0.88 -8.61 5.31
N ALA A 292 -1.77 -9.11 6.15
CA ALA A 292 -3.14 -9.44 5.75
C ALA A 292 -4.14 -9.20 6.89
N GLY A 293 -5.45 -9.18 6.58
CA GLY A 293 -6.48 -8.96 7.58
C GLY A 293 -7.87 -9.39 7.13
N PHE A 294 -8.78 -9.52 8.10
CA PHE A 294 -10.17 -9.92 7.90
C PHE A 294 -11.08 -9.29 8.96
N ARG A 295 -12.40 -9.38 8.76
CA ARG A 295 -13.41 -8.96 9.75
C ARG A 295 -14.16 -10.18 10.26
N ILE A 296 -14.47 -10.20 11.56
CA ILE A 296 -15.14 -11.32 12.21
C ILE A 296 -16.08 -10.85 13.31
N ALA A 297 -17.23 -11.52 13.44
CA ALA A 297 -18.17 -11.33 14.55
C ALA A 297 -18.02 -12.50 15.54
N ALA A 298 -17.33 -12.27 16.65
CA ALA A 298 -17.01 -13.26 17.68
C ALA A 298 -16.47 -12.58 18.95
N ASP A 299 -16.39 -13.31 20.05
CA ASP A 299 -15.64 -12.86 21.24
C ASP A 299 -14.11 -12.99 21.03
N LEU A 300 -13.34 -12.24 21.81
CA LEU A 300 -11.88 -12.21 21.71
C LEU A 300 -11.21 -13.58 21.87
N ALA A 301 -11.73 -14.44 22.75
CA ALA A 301 -11.14 -15.75 23.00
C ALA A 301 -11.33 -16.67 21.78
N THR A 302 -12.51 -16.62 21.17
CA THR A 302 -12.81 -17.32 19.91
C THR A 302 -11.90 -16.84 18.78
N ILE A 303 -11.70 -15.53 18.62
CA ILE A 303 -10.80 -14.97 17.59
C ILE A 303 -9.36 -15.47 17.79
N LYS A 304 -8.83 -15.39 19.02
CA LYS A 304 -7.49 -15.91 19.34
C LYS A 304 -7.38 -17.40 19.02
N LYS A 305 -8.39 -18.20 19.37
CA LYS A 305 -8.41 -19.65 19.11
C LYS A 305 -8.37 -19.98 17.62
N VAL A 306 -9.12 -19.25 16.79
CA VAL A 306 -9.10 -19.42 15.32
C VAL A 306 -7.70 -19.16 14.77
N ILE A 307 -7.06 -18.07 15.19
CA ILE A 307 -5.74 -17.68 14.70
C ILE A 307 -4.66 -18.64 15.20
N LEU A 308 -4.70 -19.06 16.46
CA LEU A 308 -3.79 -20.07 17.02
C LEU A 308 -3.88 -21.39 16.26
N LYS A 309 -5.11 -21.85 15.97
CA LYS A 309 -5.32 -23.08 15.20
C LYS A 309 -4.72 -22.99 13.80
N ALA A 310 -4.92 -21.86 13.11
CA ALA A 310 -4.36 -21.64 11.78
C ALA A 310 -2.83 -21.48 11.80
N GLY A 311 -2.29 -20.83 12.84
CA GLY A 311 -0.85 -20.63 13.02
C GLY A 311 -0.07 -21.95 13.14
N LYS A 312 -0.64 -22.95 13.82
CA LYS A 312 -0.02 -24.30 13.93
C LYS A 312 0.27 -24.96 12.59
N THR A 313 -0.46 -24.62 11.55
CA THR A 313 -0.30 -25.21 10.20
C THR A 313 0.76 -24.50 9.36
N ILE A 314 1.09 -23.24 9.69
CA ILE A 314 1.94 -22.38 8.84
C ILE A 314 3.22 -21.91 9.53
N LEU A 315 3.34 -22.10 10.84
CA LEU A 315 4.57 -21.86 11.57
C LEU A 315 5.50 -23.07 11.36
N PRO A 316 6.78 -22.85 11.02
CA PRO A 316 7.76 -23.93 11.05
C PRO A 316 7.85 -24.51 12.47
N GLU A 317 8.19 -25.80 12.60
CA GLU A 317 8.48 -26.40 13.90
C GLU A 317 9.53 -25.53 14.62
N LEU A 318 9.19 -25.12 15.85
CA LEU A 318 9.99 -24.22 16.68
C LEU A 318 11.21 -24.94 17.27
#